data_AF-A0A536IIQ9-F1
#
_entry.id   AF-A0A536IIQ9-F1
#
_cell.length_a   1.000
_cell.length_b   1.000
_cell.length_c   1.000
_cell.angle_alpha   90.00
_cell.angle_beta   90.00
_cell.angle_gamma   90.00
#
_symmetry.space_group_name_H-M   'P 1'
#
loop_
_entity.id
_entity.type
_entity.pdbx_description
1 polymer ?
#
loop_
_entity_poly.entity_id
_entity_poly.type
_entity_poly.pdbx_seq_one_letter_code
_entity_poly.pdbx_strand_id
1 'polypeptide(L)'
;MPRRVAIVGAGVTGLVAGRELARRGFSVELYERWPDVAGQASAFEVAPGVWLERYYHHLFPSDREMIALHDELLPGSLEWHRSSVGIYARRRIWPFVSPRDLLAYGPLAPLDRLRLGLAILRLVGRTDWERMDDIAALGWLRASCGPRAVETVWLPLLLGKFGDDAADVPLAWLWSKFVLRRRLRGSGSTSERLGYPRGSFRAICAALSDDITRRGGRVHVDREVVRIEERDGGFVIRCADPGAYRRPLATAPDAGDGREGRADLVLLTTPTFVTRRSTRGRIAPPSCSCSSSAGRTAPSTG
;
A
#
# COMPACT_ATOMS: atom_id res chain seq x y z
N MET A 1 -25.75 22.50 11.98
CA MET A 1 -25.22 22.13 10.64
C MET A 1 -24.42 20.83 10.79
N PRO A 2 -24.42 19.93 9.79
CA PRO A 2 -23.58 18.74 9.85
C PRO A 2 -22.10 19.12 9.95
N ARG A 3 -21.32 18.37 10.73
CA ARG A 3 -19.86 18.60 10.82
C ARG A 3 -19.22 18.41 9.45
N ARG A 4 -18.31 19.31 9.10
CA ARG A 4 -17.54 19.31 7.85
C ARG A 4 -16.25 18.52 8.01
N VAL A 5 -16.01 17.58 7.10
CA VAL A 5 -14.79 16.78 7.07
C VAL A 5 -14.07 16.99 5.74
N ALA A 6 -12.83 17.45 5.82
CA ALA A 6 -11.93 17.48 4.68
C ALA A 6 -11.13 16.16 4.62
N ILE A 7 -11.07 15.53 3.46
CA ILE A 7 -10.27 14.32 3.22
C ILE A 7 -9.21 14.67 2.20
N VAL A 8 -7.94 14.38 2.52
CA VAL A 8 -6.81 14.63 1.62
C VAL A 8 -6.36 13.29 1.03
N GLY A 9 -6.54 13.14 -0.28
CA GLY A 9 -6.26 11.95 -1.09
C GLY A 9 -7.54 11.23 -1.57
N ALA A 10 -7.68 11.02 -2.89
CA ALA A 10 -8.76 10.23 -3.51
C ALA A 10 -8.31 8.80 -3.87
N GLY A 11 -7.40 8.23 -3.09
CA GLY A 11 -7.16 6.78 -3.14
C GLY A 11 -8.35 5.99 -2.56
N VAL A 12 -8.30 4.66 -2.68
CA VAL A 12 -9.32 3.75 -2.13
C VAL A 12 -9.68 4.10 -0.68
N THR A 13 -8.68 4.34 0.18
CA THR A 13 -8.88 4.70 1.59
C THR A 13 -9.69 5.98 1.77
N GLY A 14 -9.33 7.06 1.06
CA GLY A 14 -10.02 8.35 1.18
C GLY A 14 -11.44 8.29 0.64
N LEU A 15 -11.65 7.60 -0.47
CA LEU A 15 -12.96 7.43 -1.08
C LEU A 15 -13.91 6.58 -0.22
N VAL A 16 -13.44 5.45 0.32
CA VAL A 16 -14.25 4.64 1.24
C VAL A 16 -14.58 5.44 2.50
N ALA A 17 -13.59 6.13 3.11
CA ALA A 17 -13.84 6.96 4.28
C ALA A 17 -14.84 8.09 3.99
N GLY A 18 -14.70 8.78 2.85
CA GLY A 18 -15.61 9.83 2.43
C GLY A 18 -17.03 9.34 2.21
N ARG A 19 -17.19 8.17 1.60
CA ARG A 19 -18.50 7.53 1.43
C ARG A 19 -19.15 7.19 2.76
N GLU A 20 -18.42 6.56 3.67
CA GLU A 20 -18.96 6.18 4.99
C GLU A 20 -19.29 7.39 5.86
N LEU A 21 -18.51 8.47 5.77
CA LEU A 21 -18.81 9.74 6.44
C LEU A 21 -20.06 10.42 5.83
N ALA A 22 -20.17 10.46 4.50
CA ALA A 22 -21.34 11.02 3.83
C ALA A 22 -22.63 10.23 4.18
N ARG A 23 -22.54 8.89 4.28
CA ARG A 23 -23.64 8.03 4.75
C ARG A 23 -24.12 8.35 6.15
N ARG A 24 -23.22 8.80 7.01
CA ARG A 24 -23.52 9.21 8.39
C ARG A 24 -23.96 10.67 8.51
N GLY A 25 -24.16 11.37 7.39
CA GLY A 25 -24.65 12.75 7.35
C GLY A 25 -23.59 13.82 7.58
N PHE A 26 -22.29 13.48 7.53
CA PHE A 26 -21.22 14.49 7.52
C PHE A 26 -21.17 15.21 6.17
N SER A 27 -20.81 16.49 6.18
CA SER A 27 -20.50 17.22 4.94
C SER A 27 -19.05 16.92 4.55
N VAL A 28 -18.86 16.22 3.43
CA VAL A 28 -17.55 15.72 3.00
C VAL A 28 -17.01 16.53 1.84
N GLU A 29 -15.78 17.03 1.98
CA GLU A 29 -14.98 17.55 0.88
C GLU A 29 -13.69 16.74 0.75
N LEU A 30 -13.48 16.13 -0.40
CA LEU A 30 -12.28 15.34 -0.69
C LEU A 30 -11.41 16.08 -1.71
N TYR A 31 -10.10 16.13 -1.48
CA TYR A 31 -9.13 16.81 -2.34
C TYR A 31 -8.08 15.83 -2.86
N GLU A 32 -7.88 15.80 -4.17
CA GLU A 32 -6.90 14.96 -4.86
C GLU A 32 -6.07 15.80 -5.81
N ARG A 33 -4.74 15.68 -5.73
CA ARG A 33 -3.80 16.44 -6.56
C ARG A 33 -3.79 15.97 -8.02
N TRP A 34 -4.14 14.72 -8.28
CA TRP A 34 -4.22 14.16 -9.62
C TRP A 34 -5.57 14.49 -10.29
N PRO A 35 -5.65 14.68 -11.63
CA PRO A 35 -6.90 14.95 -12.35
C PRO A 35 -7.89 13.78 -12.41
N ASP A 36 -7.69 12.74 -11.60
CA ASP A 36 -8.52 11.55 -11.52
C ASP A 36 -8.41 10.94 -10.12
N VAL A 37 -9.35 10.05 -9.79
CA VAL A 37 -9.39 9.33 -8.51
C VAL A 37 -8.55 8.04 -8.55
N ALA A 38 -8.69 7.19 -7.53
CA ALA A 38 -8.13 5.85 -7.38
C ALA A 38 -6.69 5.77 -6.83
N GLY A 39 -5.88 6.82 -6.97
CA GLY A 39 -4.53 6.85 -6.41
C GLY A 39 -3.68 5.69 -6.92
N GLN A 40 -3.25 4.77 -6.05
CA GLN A 40 -2.51 3.58 -6.49
C GLN A 40 -3.37 2.63 -7.33
N ALA A 41 -4.70 2.63 -7.21
CA ALA A 41 -5.60 1.87 -8.10
C ALA A 41 -5.92 2.60 -9.42
N SER A 42 -5.10 3.60 -9.82
CA SER A 42 -5.30 4.34 -11.06
C SER A 42 -5.03 3.46 -12.28
N ALA A 43 -5.79 3.72 -13.34
CA ALA A 43 -5.60 3.14 -14.66
C ALA A 43 -5.52 4.24 -15.72
N PHE A 44 -5.11 3.88 -16.92
CA PHE A 44 -5.16 4.75 -18.09
C PHE A 44 -5.72 3.99 -19.29
N GLU A 45 -6.38 4.71 -20.17
CA GLU A 45 -7.00 4.14 -21.35
C GLU A 45 -5.93 3.91 -22.44
N VAL A 46 -5.89 2.69 -22.99
CA VAL A 46 -4.98 2.31 -24.11
C VAL A 46 -5.71 2.22 -25.45
N ALA A 47 -7.03 2.07 -25.41
CA ALA A 47 -7.97 2.12 -26.52
C ALA A 47 -9.37 2.40 -25.95
N PRO A 48 -10.35 2.86 -26.74
CA PRO A 48 -11.70 3.15 -26.25
C PRO A 48 -12.29 1.99 -25.42
N GLY A 49 -12.58 2.26 -24.14
CA GLY A 49 -13.11 1.28 -23.18
C GLY A 49 -12.10 0.26 -22.62
N VAL A 50 -10.84 0.32 -23.05
CA VAL A 50 -9.76 -0.60 -22.62
C VAL A 50 -8.84 0.12 -21.67
N TRP A 51 -8.98 -0.21 -20.38
CA TRP A 51 -8.20 0.38 -19.30
C TRP A 51 -7.06 -0.55 -18.88
N LEU A 52 -5.86 0.01 -18.78
CA LEU A 52 -4.68 -0.66 -18.25
C LEU A 52 -4.32 -0.07 -16.88
N GLU A 53 -4.16 -0.94 -15.89
CA GLU A 53 -3.75 -0.54 -14.54
C GLU A 53 -2.33 0.05 -14.56
N ARG A 54 -2.14 1.17 -13.84
CA ARG A 54 -0.81 1.78 -13.70
C ARG A 54 0.11 0.94 -12.81
N TYR A 55 -0.48 0.21 -11.86
CA TYR A 55 0.22 -0.70 -10.96
C TYR A 55 -0.56 -2.01 -10.87
N TYR A 56 0.12 -3.11 -10.56
CA TYR A 56 -0.53 -4.42 -10.50
C TYR A 56 -1.47 -4.53 -9.27
N HIS A 57 -2.67 -5.06 -9.46
CA HIS A 57 -3.64 -5.32 -8.37
C HIS A 57 -4.37 -6.64 -8.62
N HIS A 58 -4.76 -7.29 -7.54
CA HIS A 58 -5.69 -8.42 -7.54
C HIS A 58 -6.39 -8.50 -6.19
N LEU A 59 -7.57 -9.11 -6.15
CA LEU A 59 -8.22 -9.52 -4.92
C LEU A 59 -7.96 -11.00 -4.66
N PHE A 60 -7.69 -11.36 -3.42
CA PHE A 60 -7.81 -12.73 -2.97
C PHE A 60 -9.26 -13.03 -2.59
N PRO A 61 -9.72 -14.30 -2.64
CA PRO A 61 -11.03 -14.70 -2.11
C PRO A 61 -11.22 -14.38 -0.62
N SER A 62 -10.13 -14.14 0.12
CA SER A 62 -10.18 -13.70 1.52
C SER A 62 -10.50 -12.22 1.71
N ASP A 63 -10.44 -11.40 0.65
CA ASP A 63 -10.58 -9.94 0.72
C ASP A 63 -12.07 -9.55 0.78
N ARG A 64 -12.78 -10.11 1.76
CA ARG A 64 -14.24 -10.08 1.89
C ARG A 64 -14.82 -8.67 1.85
N GLU A 65 -14.18 -7.72 2.51
CA GLU A 65 -14.65 -6.33 2.56
C GLU A 65 -14.58 -5.66 1.18
N MET A 66 -13.50 -5.88 0.43
CA MET A 66 -13.36 -5.33 -0.92
C MET A 66 -14.28 -6.02 -1.91
N ILE A 67 -14.52 -7.33 -1.76
CA ILE A 67 -15.48 -8.08 -2.58
C ILE A 67 -16.90 -7.58 -2.30
N ALA A 68 -17.29 -7.42 -1.03
CA ALA A 68 -18.61 -6.91 -0.66
C ALA A 68 -18.82 -5.47 -1.15
N LEU A 69 -17.80 -4.62 -1.02
CA LEU A 69 -17.84 -3.26 -1.55
C LEU A 69 -17.97 -3.25 -3.07
N HIS A 70 -17.23 -4.11 -3.77
CA HIS A 70 -17.36 -4.29 -5.21
C HIS A 70 -18.78 -4.73 -5.58
N ASP A 71 -19.33 -5.76 -4.93
CA ASP A 71 -20.65 -6.30 -5.26
C ASP A 71 -21.77 -5.28 -4.99
N GLU A 72 -21.60 -4.42 -3.99
CA GLU A 72 -22.52 -3.32 -3.73
C GLU A 72 -22.49 -2.23 -4.83
N LEU A 73 -21.31 -1.94 -5.39
CA LEU A 73 -21.12 -0.84 -6.34
C LEU A 73 -21.24 -1.26 -7.81
N LEU A 74 -20.75 -2.45 -8.15
CA LEU A 74 -20.56 -2.97 -9.50
C LEU A 74 -20.90 -4.47 -9.55
N PRO A 75 -22.13 -4.87 -9.16
CA PRO A 75 -22.52 -6.27 -9.02
C PRO A 75 -22.29 -7.08 -10.29
N GLY A 76 -21.79 -8.31 -10.14
CA GLY A 76 -21.62 -9.26 -11.25
C GLY A 76 -20.45 -8.99 -12.18
N SER A 77 -19.60 -8.00 -11.89
CA SER A 77 -18.46 -7.63 -12.74
C SER A 77 -17.09 -8.13 -12.22
N LEU A 78 -17.04 -8.88 -11.11
CA LEU A 78 -15.80 -9.45 -10.58
C LEU A 78 -15.48 -10.80 -11.23
N GLU A 79 -14.32 -10.90 -11.87
CA GLU A 79 -13.88 -12.11 -12.55
C GLU A 79 -12.80 -12.85 -11.75
N TRP A 80 -12.95 -14.17 -11.63
CA TRP A 80 -12.01 -15.02 -10.89
C TRP A 80 -11.17 -15.87 -11.84
N HIS A 81 -9.87 -15.60 -11.85
CA HIS A 81 -8.91 -16.25 -12.73
C HIS A 81 -7.95 -17.13 -11.93
N ARG A 82 -7.54 -18.26 -12.51
CA ARG A 82 -6.53 -19.13 -11.88
C ARG A 82 -5.16 -18.45 -11.96
N SER A 83 -4.50 -18.30 -10.83
CA SER A 83 -3.13 -17.79 -10.73
C SER A 83 -2.15 -18.79 -11.36
N SER A 84 -1.24 -18.27 -12.20
CA SER A 84 -0.04 -18.99 -12.60
C SER A 84 1.16 -18.12 -12.28
N VAL A 85 2.06 -18.63 -11.44
CA VAL A 85 3.28 -17.93 -11.02
C VAL A 85 4.47 -18.83 -11.30
N GLY A 86 5.52 -18.24 -11.85
CA GLY A 86 6.77 -18.94 -12.07
C GLY A 86 7.97 -18.02 -12.00
N ILE A 87 9.13 -18.64 -11.79
CA ILE A 87 10.43 -17.97 -11.79
C ILE A 87 11.11 -18.26 -13.12
N TYR A 88 11.47 -17.21 -13.85
CA TYR A 88 12.30 -17.34 -15.05
C TYR A 88 13.76 -17.53 -14.63
N ALA A 89 14.31 -18.70 -14.94
CA ALA A 89 15.70 -19.04 -14.63
C ALA A 89 16.23 -20.06 -15.63
N ARG A 90 17.49 -19.89 -16.07
CA ARG A 90 18.16 -20.78 -17.04
C ARG A 90 17.32 -20.98 -18.32
N ARG A 91 16.84 -19.87 -18.90
CA ARG A 91 16.04 -19.81 -20.14
C ARG A 91 14.70 -20.57 -20.09
N ARG A 92 14.21 -20.88 -18.89
CA ARG A 92 12.95 -21.59 -18.66
C ARG A 92 12.14 -20.91 -17.56
N ILE A 93 10.82 -20.88 -17.72
CA ILE A 93 9.89 -20.53 -16.63
C ILE A 93 9.63 -21.79 -15.81
N TRP A 94 9.96 -21.73 -14.52
CA TRP A 94 9.66 -22.79 -13.57
C TRP A 94 8.41 -22.41 -12.79
N PRO A 95 7.35 -23.24 -12.79
CA PRO A 95 6.24 -23.07 -11.84
C PRO A 95 6.79 -22.96 -10.42
N PHE A 96 6.17 -22.12 -9.59
CA PHE A 96 6.62 -21.91 -8.21
C PHE A 96 5.44 -21.63 -7.25
N VAL A 97 4.35 -22.40 -7.41
CA VAL A 97 3.09 -22.22 -6.67
C VAL A 97 2.91 -23.32 -5.61
N SER A 98 3.40 -24.52 -5.86
CA SER A 98 3.19 -25.71 -5.03
C SER A 98 4.49 -26.23 -4.39
N PRO A 99 4.40 -27.01 -3.30
CA PRO A 99 5.58 -27.71 -2.76
C PRO A 99 6.22 -28.66 -3.79
N ARG A 100 5.42 -29.27 -4.68
CA ARG A 100 5.94 -30.12 -5.77
C ARG A 100 6.77 -29.28 -6.74
N ASP A 101 6.36 -28.04 -7.00
CA ASP A 101 7.09 -27.13 -7.89
C ASP A 101 8.46 -26.77 -7.29
N LEU A 102 8.51 -26.52 -5.97
CA LEU A 102 9.79 -26.31 -5.26
C LEU A 102 10.71 -27.53 -5.38
N LEU A 103 10.17 -28.74 -5.20
CA LEU A 103 10.96 -29.98 -5.32
C LEU A 103 11.46 -30.20 -6.77
N ALA A 104 10.69 -29.76 -7.76
CA ALA A 104 11.05 -29.81 -9.17
C ALA A 104 11.91 -28.62 -9.65
N TYR A 105 12.20 -27.62 -8.80
CA TYR A 105 12.89 -26.39 -9.18
C TYR A 105 14.38 -26.64 -9.49
N GLY A 106 14.65 -26.96 -10.76
CA GLY A 106 15.99 -27.27 -11.31
C GLY A 106 17.10 -26.24 -11.05
N PRO A 107 16.82 -24.92 -10.93
CA PRO A 107 17.84 -23.93 -10.62
C PRO A 107 18.48 -24.09 -9.24
N LEU A 108 17.80 -24.76 -8.31
CA LEU A 108 18.28 -25.00 -6.95
C LEU A 108 18.71 -26.46 -6.77
N ALA A 109 19.77 -26.75 -6.01
CA ALA A 109 20.21 -28.12 -5.73
C ALA A 109 19.22 -28.85 -4.80
N PRO A 110 19.09 -30.18 -4.85
CA PRO A 110 18.09 -30.92 -4.05
C PRO A 110 18.14 -30.63 -2.54
N LEU A 111 19.34 -30.54 -1.95
CA LEU A 111 19.50 -30.22 -0.53
C LEU A 111 19.01 -28.80 -0.19
N ASP A 112 19.26 -27.84 -1.08
CA ASP A 112 18.84 -26.45 -0.89
C ASP A 112 17.31 -26.32 -1.04
N ARG A 113 16.67 -27.13 -1.89
CA ARG A 113 15.20 -27.24 -1.97
C ARG A 113 14.59 -27.72 -0.66
N LEU A 114 15.18 -28.76 -0.06
CA LEU A 114 14.73 -29.30 1.23
C LEU A 114 14.91 -28.25 2.35
N ARG A 115 16.08 -27.63 2.43
CA ARG A 115 16.38 -26.56 3.40
C ARG A 115 15.41 -25.40 3.28
N LEU A 116 15.15 -24.95 2.05
CA LEU A 116 14.19 -23.88 1.78
C LEU A 116 12.77 -24.27 2.23
N GLY A 117 12.31 -25.47 1.89
CA GLY A 117 11.00 -25.97 2.33
C GLY A 117 10.88 -26.02 3.86
N LEU A 118 11.89 -26.55 4.54
CA LEU A 118 11.92 -26.64 6.01
C LEU A 118 11.98 -25.25 6.66
N ALA A 119 12.75 -24.32 6.11
CA ALA A 119 12.78 -22.94 6.58
C ALA A 119 11.39 -22.30 6.52
N ILE A 120 10.67 -22.44 5.40
CA ILE A 120 9.31 -21.91 5.27
C ILE A 120 8.36 -22.54 6.29
N LEU A 121 8.41 -23.86 6.49
CA LEU A 121 7.58 -24.55 7.48
C LEU A 121 7.86 -24.06 8.91
N ARG A 122 9.14 -23.89 9.27
CA ARG A 122 9.56 -23.32 10.55
C ARG A 122 9.06 -21.88 10.72
N LEU A 123 9.19 -21.06 9.68
CA LEU A 123 8.74 -19.67 9.72
C LEU A 123 7.24 -19.58 9.98
N VAL A 124 6.43 -20.32 9.22
CA VAL A 124 4.96 -20.28 9.35
C VAL A 124 4.46 -20.84 10.68
N GLY A 125 5.22 -21.72 11.33
CA GLY A 125 4.92 -22.23 12.67
C GLY A 125 5.16 -21.23 13.80
N ARG A 126 5.87 -20.12 13.56
CA ARG A 126 6.12 -19.09 14.57
C ARG A 126 4.91 -18.19 14.78
N THR A 127 4.75 -17.70 16.01
CA THR A 127 3.67 -16.81 16.45
C THR A 127 4.18 -15.46 16.98
N ASP A 128 5.49 -15.33 17.18
CA ASP A 128 6.16 -14.17 17.79
C ASP A 128 6.46 -13.06 16.77
N TRP A 129 5.42 -12.61 16.05
CA TRP A 129 5.57 -11.68 14.93
C TRP A 129 6.22 -10.34 15.31
N GLU A 130 5.97 -9.82 16.52
CA GLU A 130 6.58 -8.58 17.02
C GLU A 130 8.11 -8.67 17.06
N ARG A 131 8.64 -9.80 17.54
CA ARG A 131 10.09 -10.04 17.57
C ARG A 131 10.70 -10.24 16.19
N MET A 132 9.88 -10.58 15.19
CA MET A 132 10.35 -10.72 13.82
C MET A 132 10.52 -9.37 13.12
N ASP A 133 10.04 -8.27 13.70
CA ASP A 133 10.16 -6.94 13.11
C ASP A 133 11.62 -6.44 13.14
N ASP A 134 12.34 -6.79 14.21
CA ASP A 134 13.77 -6.45 14.39
C ASP A 134 14.73 -7.37 13.62
N ILE A 135 14.20 -8.36 12.87
CA ILE A 135 15.02 -9.36 12.17
C ILE A 135 14.92 -9.13 10.66
N ALA A 136 16.04 -8.88 10.00
CA ALA A 136 16.08 -8.81 8.53
C ALA A 136 15.71 -10.16 7.88
N ALA A 137 14.73 -10.14 6.96
CA ALA A 137 14.23 -11.34 6.30
C ALA A 137 15.32 -12.08 5.53
N LEU A 138 16.15 -11.35 4.77
CA LEU A 138 17.28 -11.93 4.02
C LEU A 138 18.34 -12.54 4.95
N GLY A 139 18.61 -11.89 6.09
CA GLY A 139 19.55 -12.41 7.09
C GLY A 139 19.07 -13.74 7.67
N TRP A 140 17.80 -13.79 8.09
CA TRP A 140 17.19 -14.99 8.64
C TRP A 140 17.13 -16.14 7.62
N LEU A 141 16.75 -15.85 6.38
CA LEU A 141 16.70 -16.84 5.31
C LEU A 141 18.11 -17.39 5.00
N ARG A 142 19.13 -16.53 4.96
CA ARG A 142 20.52 -16.95 4.70
C ARG A 142 21.01 -17.92 5.78
N ALA A 143 20.69 -17.64 7.05
CA ALA A 143 20.99 -18.55 8.16
C ALA A 143 20.19 -19.86 8.10
N SER A 144 18.94 -19.81 7.63
CA SER A 144 18.00 -20.95 7.69
C SER A 144 18.09 -21.90 6.49
N CYS A 145 18.23 -21.38 5.27
CA CYS A 145 18.25 -22.17 4.04
C CYS A 145 19.52 -22.02 3.20
N GLY A 146 20.49 -21.23 3.66
CA GLY A 146 21.80 -21.05 3.02
C GLY A 146 21.82 -19.99 1.92
N PRO A 147 23.03 -19.54 1.52
CA PRO A 147 23.20 -18.42 0.59
C PRO A 147 22.62 -18.70 -0.79
N ARG A 148 22.78 -19.93 -1.32
CA ARG A 148 22.29 -20.30 -2.66
C ARG A 148 20.77 -20.18 -2.82
N ALA A 149 20.02 -20.63 -1.80
CA ALA A 149 18.56 -20.52 -1.81
C ALA A 149 18.10 -19.05 -1.75
N VAL A 150 18.82 -18.23 -0.98
CA VAL A 150 18.57 -16.79 -0.91
C VAL A 150 18.86 -16.12 -2.25
N GLU A 151 20.04 -16.31 -2.82
CA GLU A 151 20.46 -15.67 -4.08
C GLU A 151 19.60 -16.09 -5.27
N THR A 152 19.16 -17.36 -5.31
CA THR A 152 18.40 -17.88 -6.46
C THR A 152 16.90 -17.53 -6.38
N VAL A 153 16.34 -17.48 -5.17
CA VAL A 153 14.88 -17.33 -4.98
C VAL A 153 14.53 -15.99 -4.33
N TRP A 154 15.09 -15.69 -3.16
CA TRP A 154 14.59 -14.62 -2.31
C TRP A 154 15.13 -13.23 -2.66
N LEU A 155 16.42 -13.14 -2.96
CA LEU A 155 17.07 -11.87 -3.26
C LEU A 155 16.45 -11.22 -4.52
N PRO A 156 16.24 -11.92 -5.65
CA PRO A 156 15.60 -11.32 -6.82
C PRO A 156 14.17 -10.85 -6.54
N LEU A 157 13.41 -11.60 -5.74
CA LEU A 157 12.02 -11.26 -5.38
C LEU A 157 11.96 -10.02 -4.47
N LEU A 158 12.87 -9.91 -3.52
CA LEU A 158 12.93 -8.77 -2.61
C LEU A 158 13.49 -7.53 -3.32
N LEU A 159 14.53 -7.66 -4.12
CA LEU A 159 15.03 -6.57 -4.97
C LEU A 159 13.95 -6.08 -5.94
N GLY A 160 13.23 -6.99 -6.61
CA GLY A 160 12.15 -6.61 -7.52
C GLY A 160 10.98 -5.91 -6.82
N LYS A 161 10.84 -6.06 -5.50
CA LYS A 161 9.75 -5.45 -4.73
C LYS A 161 10.15 -4.19 -3.97
N PHE A 162 11.36 -4.14 -3.46
CA PHE A 162 11.83 -3.13 -2.51
C PHE A 162 13.07 -2.38 -2.99
N GLY A 163 13.69 -2.79 -4.11
CA GLY A 163 14.90 -2.15 -4.61
C GLY A 163 16.01 -2.18 -3.57
N ASP A 164 16.58 -1.01 -3.30
CA ASP A 164 17.70 -0.83 -2.37
C ASP A 164 17.35 -1.20 -0.92
N ASP A 165 16.07 -1.11 -0.55
CA ASP A 165 15.58 -1.45 0.80
C ASP A 165 15.43 -2.97 1.04
N ALA A 166 15.75 -3.82 0.05
CA ALA A 166 15.55 -5.26 0.15
C ALA A 166 16.27 -5.92 1.34
N ALA A 167 17.41 -5.37 1.78
CA ALA A 167 18.18 -5.85 2.92
C ALA A 167 17.48 -5.61 4.26
N ASP A 168 16.66 -4.56 4.35
CA ASP A 168 16.06 -4.06 5.59
C ASP A 168 14.63 -4.56 5.79
N VAL A 169 14.09 -5.33 4.84
CA VAL A 169 12.74 -5.88 4.92
C VAL A 169 12.61 -6.79 6.16
N PRO A 170 11.68 -6.49 7.08
CA PRO A 170 11.49 -7.29 8.28
C PRO A 170 11.04 -8.72 7.99
N LEU A 171 11.45 -9.66 8.84
CA LEU A 171 11.00 -11.05 8.78
C LEU A 171 9.50 -11.15 9.04
N ALA A 172 8.95 -10.27 9.89
CA ALA A 172 7.51 -10.16 10.14
C ALA A 172 6.73 -9.94 8.84
N TRP A 173 7.26 -9.11 7.93
CA TRP A 173 6.66 -8.89 6.62
C TRP A 173 6.61 -10.18 5.81
N LEU A 174 7.73 -10.91 5.70
CA LEU A 174 7.78 -12.15 4.94
C LEU A 174 6.85 -13.23 5.52
N TRP A 175 6.88 -13.38 6.85
CA TRP A 175 5.99 -14.27 7.60
C TRP A 175 4.51 -13.99 7.30
N SER A 176 4.12 -12.71 7.32
CA SER A 176 2.73 -12.29 7.04
C SER A 176 2.24 -12.78 5.68
N LYS A 177 3.11 -12.76 4.65
CA LYS A 177 2.76 -13.21 3.29
C LYS A 177 2.54 -14.72 3.23
N PHE A 178 3.31 -15.49 3.98
CA PHE A 178 3.10 -16.94 4.04
C PHE A 178 1.86 -17.33 4.84
N VAL A 179 1.63 -16.68 5.99
CA VAL A 179 0.43 -16.95 6.81
C VAL A 179 -0.84 -16.62 6.02
N LEU A 180 -0.86 -15.49 5.30
CA LEU A 180 -1.97 -15.13 4.42
C LEU A 180 -2.25 -16.23 3.39
N ARG A 181 -1.22 -16.69 2.67
CA ARG A 181 -1.35 -17.76 1.66
C ARG A 181 -1.71 -19.12 2.26
N ARG A 182 -1.29 -19.43 3.49
CA ARG A 182 -1.72 -20.66 4.18
C ARG A 182 -3.20 -20.61 4.54
N ARG A 183 -3.69 -19.47 5.05
CA ARG A 183 -5.11 -19.29 5.37
C ARG A 183 -5.99 -19.43 4.13
N LEU A 184 -5.51 -18.98 2.96
CA LEU A 184 -6.19 -19.17 1.68
C LEU A 184 -6.33 -20.64 1.25
N ARG A 185 -5.43 -21.53 1.67
CA ARG A 185 -5.49 -22.98 1.37
C ARG A 185 -6.46 -23.76 2.27
N GLY A 186 -7.06 -23.11 3.27
CA GLY A 186 -7.90 -23.74 4.31
C GLY A 186 -9.36 -24.01 3.93
N SER A 187 -9.76 -23.85 2.66
CA SER A 187 -11.14 -24.05 2.20
C SER A 187 -11.13 -24.54 0.76
N GLY A 188 -11.19 -25.87 0.56
CA GLY A 188 -11.62 -26.57 -0.66
C GLY A 188 -10.97 -26.25 -2.03
N SER A 189 -10.12 -25.23 -2.15
CA SER A 189 -9.60 -24.75 -3.43
C SER A 189 -8.11 -25.07 -3.51
N THR A 190 -7.81 -26.09 -4.32
CA THR A 190 -6.45 -26.53 -4.66
C THR A 190 -5.71 -25.57 -5.62
N SER A 191 -6.34 -24.46 -6.02
CA SER A 191 -5.74 -23.44 -6.91
C SER A 191 -5.92 -22.03 -6.35
N GLU A 192 -4.83 -21.25 -6.29
CA GLU A 192 -4.89 -19.82 -5.96
C GLU A 192 -5.68 -19.12 -7.08
N ARG A 193 -6.84 -18.55 -6.74
CA ARG A 193 -7.66 -17.71 -7.64
C ARG A 193 -7.44 -16.24 -7.30
N LEU A 194 -7.38 -15.42 -8.32
CA LEU A 194 -7.22 -13.97 -8.21
C LEU A 194 -8.43 -13.29 -8.85
N GLY A 195 -8.99 -12.32 -8.13
CA GLY A 195 -10.16 -11.55 -8.53
C GLY A 195 -9.77 -10.25 -9.22
N TYR A 196 -10.43 -9.94 -10.33
CA TYR A 196 -10.21 -8.73 -11.14
C TYR A 196 -11.57 -8.12 -11.54
N PRO A 197 -11.84 -6.85 -11.18
CA PRO A 197 -13.02 -6.16 -11.66
C PRO A 197 -12.95 -5.95 -13.18
N ARG A 198 -14.03 -6.28 -13.89
CA ARG A 198 -14.15 -6.00 -15.32
C ARG A 198 -14.07 -4.49 -15.53
N GLY A 199 -13.20 -4.08 -16.45
CA GLY A 199 -13.06 -2.68 -16.85
C GLY A 199 -12.09 -1.85 -16.02
N SER A 200 -11.57 -2.34 -14.89
CA SER A 200 -10.47 -1.80 -14.05
C SER A 200 -10.83 -1.69 -12.56
N PHE A 201 -9.84 -1.79 -11.68
CA PHE A 201 -9.96 -1.40 -10.26
C PHE A 201 -10.33 0.09 -10.08
N ARG A 202 -9.95 0.94 -11.04
CA ARG A 202 -10.37 2.35 -11.11
C ARG A 202 -11.90 2.50 -11.07
N ALA A 203 -12.64 1.56 -11.67
CA ALA A 203 -14.10 1.63 -11.74
C ALA A 203 -14.74 1.64 -10.33
N ILE A 204 -14.19 0.89 -9.37
CA ILE A 204 -14.64 0.91 -7.97
C ILE A 204 -14.48 2.31 -7.38
N CYS A 205 -13.34 2.95 -7.65
CA CYS A 205 -13.04 4.29 -7.14
C CYS A 205 -13.92 5.37 -7.77
N ALA A 206 -14.21 5.26 -9.07
CA ALA A 206 -15.17 6.13 -9.75
C ALA A 206 -16.57 5.98 -9.14
N ALA A 207 -17.04 4.74 -8.95
CA ALA A 207 -18.34 4.47 -8.33
C ALA A 207 -18.44 5.01 -6.88
N LEU A 208 -17.36 4.93 -6.10
CA LEU A 208 -17.26 5.55 -4.77
C LEU A 208 -17.37 7.08 -4.84
N SER A 209 -16.66 7.71 -5.78
CA SER A 209 -16.69 9.17 -6.00
C SER A 209 -18.11 9.64 -6.36
N ASP A 210 -18.79 8.90 -7.24
CA ASP A 210 -20.18 9.18 -7.61
C ASP A 210 -21.12 9.02 -6.41
N ASP A 211 -20.93 7.99 -5.56
CA ASP A 211 -21.75 7.79 -4.37
C ASP A 211 -21.57 8.92 -3.34
N ILE A 212 -20.34 9.41 -3.14
CA ILE A 212 -20.07 10.60 -2.31
C ILE A 212 -20.83 11.81 -2.87
N THR A 213 -20.75 12.03 -4.18
CA THR A 213 -21.36 13.19 -4.84
C THR A 213 -22.88 13.14 -4.78
N ARG A 214 -23.50 11.97 -5.01
CA ARG A 214 -24.96 11.78 -4.86
C ARG A 214 -25.47 12.08 -3.45
N ARG A 215 -24.61 11.94 -2.43
CA ARG A 215 -24.93 12.23 -1.02
C ARG A 215 -24.61 13.67 -0.63
N GLY A 216 -24.28 14.54 -1.59
CA GLY A 216 -23.99 15.96 -1.37
C GLY A 216 -22.55 16.25 -0.94
N GLY A 217 -21.66 15.25 -0.95
CA GLY A 217 -20.23 15.47 -0.81
C GLY A 217 -19.62 16.06 -2.09
N ARG A 218 -18.38 16.55 -2.01
CA ARG A 218 -17.63 17.07 -3.16
C ARG A 218 -16.29 16.36 -3.28
N VAL A 219 -15.94 15.94 -4.49
CA VAL A 219 -14.63 15.37 -4.81
C VAL A 219 -13.91 16.32 -5.77
N HIS A 220 -12.89 17.00 -5.26
CA HIS A 220 -12.08 17.97 -5.99
C HIS A 220 -10.81 17.30 -6.51
N VAL A 221 -10.79 16.96 -7.80
CA VAL A 221 -9.60 16.47 -8.50
C VAL A 221 -8.74 17.62 -9.04
N ASP A 222 -7.50 17.30 -9.40
CA ASP A 222 -6.47 18.25 -9.86
C ASP A 222 -6.25 19.39 -8.85
N ARG A 223 -6.46 19.10 -7.56
CA ARG A 223 -6.52 20.04 -6.43
C ARG A 223 -5.60 19.57 -5.32
N GLU A 224 -4.33 19.98 -5.38
CA GLU A 224 -3.34 19.63 -4.37
C GLU A 224 -3.51 20.47 -3.11
N VAL A 225 -3.67 19.81 -1.95
CA VAL A 225 -3.61 20.48 -0.65
C VAL A 225 -2.16 20.76 -0.30
N VAL A 226 -1.79 22.04 -0.26
CA VAL A 226 -0.42 22.49 0.03
C VAL A 226 -0.24 22.86 1.50
N ARG A 227 -1.32 23.28 2.19
CA ARG A 227 -1.25 23.69 3.59
C ARG A 227 -2.56 23.48 4.35
N ILE A 228 -2.45 23.05 5.60
CA ILE A 228 -3.56 22.87 6.54
C ILE A 228 -3.28 23.69 7.80
N GLU A 229 -4.11 24.71 8.08
CA GLU A 229 -3.94 25.63 9.21
C GLU A 229 -5.08 25.50 10.23
N GLU A 230 -4.82 25.71 11.52
CA GLU A 230 -5.89 25.79 12.53
C GLU A 230 -6.39 27.20 12.60
N ARG A 231 -7.70 27.38 12.55
CA ARG A 231 -8.34 28.67 12.78
C ARG A 231 -9.70 28.45 13.43
N ASP A 232 -9.98 29.22 14.47
CA ASP A 232 -11.31 29.32 15.10
C ASP A 232 -11.95 27.97 15.50
N GLY A 233 -11.15 27.04 16.03
CA GLY A 233 -11.64 25.72 16.46
C GLY A 233 -11.90 24.73 15.29
N GLY A 234 -11.44 25.05 14.09
CA GLY A 234 -11.48 24.20 12.91
C GLY A 234 -10.21 24.33 12.05
N PHE A 235 -10.32 23.92 10.79
CA PHE A 235 -9.22 23.83 9.85
C PHE A 235 -9.51 24.61 8.57
N VAL A 236 -8.50 25.33 8.09
CA VAL A 236 -8.47 25.95 6.76
C VAL A 236 -7.56 25.13 5.87
N ILE A 237 -8.07 24.72 4.71
CA ILE A 237 -7.39 23.93 3.70
C ILE A 237 -7.01 24.86 2.55
N ARG A 238 -5.71 25.01 2.29
CA ARG A 238 -5.20 25.77 1.14
C ARG A 238 -4.77 24.83 0.05
N CYS A 239 -5.26 25.09 -1.16
CA CYS A 239 -4.96 24.29 -2.33
C CYS A 239 -4.12 25.07 -3.34
N ALA A 240 -3.31 24.38 -4.12
CA ALA A 240 -2.69 24.94 -5.30
C ALA A 240 -3.69 25.05 -6.46
N ASP A 241 -3.33 25.80 -7.50
CA ASP A 241 -4.10 25.94 -8.74
C ASP A 241 -4.15 24.63 -9.56
N PRO A 242 -5.16 24.47 -10.45
CA PRO A 242 -5.27 23.28 -11.29
C PRO A 242 -3.99 23.04 -12.10
N GLY A 243 -3.55 21.79 -12.19
CA GLY A 243 -2.34 21.40 -12.91
C GLY A 243 -1.01 21.73 -12.22
N ALA A 244 -1.01 22.43 -11.07
CA ALA A 244 0.21 22.81 -10.38
C ALA A 244 1.08 21.60 -9.99
N TYR A 245 0.46 20.51 -9.55
CA TYR A 245 1.14 19.26 -9.21
C TYR A 245 1.91 18.62 -10.39
N ARG A 246 1.49 18.90 -11.63
CA ARG A 246 2.08 18.36 -12.86
C ARG A 246 3.20 19.25 -13.42
N ARG A 247 3.46 20.42 -12.83
CA ARG A 247 4.55 21.30 -13.26
C ARG A 247 5.91 20.71 -12.85
N PRO A 248 6.98 20.96 -13.61
CA PRO A 248 8.32 20.50 -13.26
C PRO A 248 8.72 20.93 -11.84
N LEU A 249 9.45 20.05 -11.12
CA LEU A 249 9.87 20.19 -9.72
C LEU A 249 10.57 21.51 -9.36
N ALA A 250 11.05 22.28 -10.34
CA ALA A 250 11.68 23.59 -10.14
C ALA A 250 10.75 24.65 -9.53
N THR A 251 9.43 24.46 -9.63
CA THR A 251 8.44 25.29 -8.94
C THR A 251 7.67 24.41 -7.96
N ALA A 252 7.97 24.54 -6.66
CA ALA A 252 7.04 24.03 -5.67
C ALA A 252 5.67 24.67 -5.95
N PRO A 253 4.57 23.90 -5.94
CA PRO A 253 3.24 24.48 -6.07
C PRO A 253 3.05 25.43 -4.88
N ASP A 254 3.10 26.73 -5.15
CA ASP A 254 2.67 27.74 -4.20
C ASP A 254 1.15 27.63 -4.06
N ALA A 255 0.64 27.99 -2.88
CA ALA A 255 -0.80 28.17 -2.73
C ALA A 255 -1.20 29.28 -3.71
N GLY A 256 -2.01 28.94 -4.71
CA GLY A 256 -2.64 29.97 -5.55
C GLY A 256 -3.61 30.79 -4.70
N ASP A 257 -4.01 31.96 -5.20
CA ASP A 257 -5.10 32.76 -4.61
C ASP A 257 -6.47 32.02 -4.65
N GLY A 258 -6.51 30.83 -5.26
CA GLY A 258 -7.72 30.08 -5.58
C GLY A 258 -8.06 28.94 -4.63
N ARG A 259 -9.04 29.21 -3.74
CA ARG A 259 -9.90 28.28 -2.98
C ARG A 259 -9.38 27.79 -1.62
N GLU A 260 -9.94 28.40 -0.58
CA GLU A 260 -9.88 27.95 0.81
C GLU A 260 -11.03 26.98 1.12
N GLY A 261 -10.72 25.74 1.50
CA GLY A 261 -11.69 24.83 2.12
C GLY A 261 -11.77 25.09 3.63
N ARG A 262 -12.93 24.90 4.25
CA ARG A 262 -13.09 24.91 5.72
C ARG A 262 -13.65 23.59 6.21
N ALA A 263 -13.04 23.04 7.25
CA ALA A 263 -13.48 21.79 7.85
C ALA A 263 -13.36 21.81 9.37
N ASP A 264 -14.22 21.05 10.04
CA ASP A 264 -14.14 20.84 11.50
C ASP A 264 -13.14 19.71 11.81
N LEU A 265 -12.96 18.78 10.86
CA LEU A 265 -12.02 17.65 10.95
C LEU A 265 -11.28 17.46 9.63
N VAL A 266 -10.03 17.01 9.70
CA VAL A 266 -9.23 16.66 8.52
C VAL A 266 -8.76 15.22 8.62
N LEU A 267 -9.06 14.41 7.60
CA LEU A 267 -8.57 13.05 7.45
C LEU A 267 -7.49 12.99 6.38
N LEU A 268 -6.29 12.58 6.77
CA LEU A 268 -5.12 12.51 5.89
C LEU A 268 -4.94 11.06 5.44
N THR A 269 -5.16 10.80 4.16
CA THR A 269 -4.96 9.48 3.55
C THR A 269 -3.77 9.45 2.59
N THR A 270 -3.01 10.55 2.54
CA THR A 270 -1.78 10.67 1.76
C THR A 270 -0.60 9.94 2.42
N PRO A 271 0.44 9.57 1.64
CA PRO A 271 1.69 9.05 2.18
C PRO A 271 2.29 9.98 3.25
N THR A 272 2.93 9.40 4.27
CA THR A 272 3.41 10.13 5.45
C THR A 272 4.31 11.32 5.12
N PHE A 273 5.14 11.24 4.08
CA PHE A 273 6.01 12.36 3.68
C PHE A 273 5.22 13.53 3.07
N VAL A 274 4.13 13.26 2.34
CA VAL A 274 3.20 14.29 1.82
C VAL A 274 2.44 14.92 2.97
N THR A 275 1.91 14.08 3.87
CA THR A 275 1.23 14.52 5.09
C THR A 275 2.10 15.45 5.94
N ARG A 276 3.39 15.12 6.12
CA ARG A 276 4.33 15.99 6.83
C ARG A 276 4.51 17.33 6.14
N ARG A 277 4.57 17.38 4.80
CA ARG A 277 4.74 18.63 4.05
C ARG A 277 3.53 19.56 4.21
N SER A 278 2.31 19.04 4.09
CA SER A 278 1.08 19.85 4.17
C SER A 278 0.73 20.31 5.59
N THR A 279 1.32 19.67 6.62
CA THR A 279 1.13 19.99 8.04
C THR A 279 2.34 20.69 8.68
N ARG A 280 3.40 21.01 7.91
CA ARG A 280 4.56 21.77 8.41
C ARG A 280 4.08 23.11 8.97
N GLY A 281 4.34 23.30 10.27
CA GLY A 281 3.77 24.37 11.11
C GLY A 281 3.00 23.86 12.34
N ARG A 282 2.70 22.55 12.44
CA ARG A 282 1.96 21.97 13.58
C ARG A 282 2.68 20.83 14.33
N ILE A 283 3.56 20.09 13.68
CA ILE A 283 4.16 18.88 14.27
C ILE A 283 5.60 19.17 14.69
N ALA A 284 5.77 19.71 15.90
CA ALA A 284 7.02 19.47 16.61
C ALA A 284 7.13 17.94 16.80
N PRO A 285 8.28 17.30 16.50
CA PRO A 285 8.47 15.91 16.91
C PRO A 285 8.28 15.83 18.44
N PRO A 286 7.72 14.73 18.99
CA PRO A 286 7.83 14.51 20.42
C PRO A 286 9.31 14.59 20.78
N SER A 287 9.66 15.46 21.72
CA SER A 287 11.02 15.59 22.22
C SER A 287 11.42 14.26 22.84
N CYS A 288 12.08 13.39 22.07
CA CYS A 288 12.83 12.28 22.64
C CYS A 288 14.00 12.90 23.41
N SER A 289 13.79 13.14 24.70
CA SER A 289 14.87 13.36 25.66
C SER A 289 15.63 12.04 25.84
N CYS A 290 16.46 11.68 24.87
CA CYS A 290 17.53 10.72 25.10
C CYS A 290 18.67 11.48 25.77
N SER A 291 18.72 11.38 27.11
CA SER A 291 19.86 11.78 27.92
C SER A 291 21.10 11.01 27.46
N SER A 292 21.97 11.69 26.73
CA SER A 292 23.31 11.20 26.43
C SER A 292 24.18 11.33 27.69
N SER A 293 24.11 10.31 28.55
CA SER A 293 25.13 10.10 29.58
C SER A 293 26.37 9.45 28.95
N ALA A 294 27.10 10.23 28.15
CA ALA A 294 28.44 9.85 27.70
C ALA A 294 29.45 10.24 28.79
N GLY A 295 29.57 9.38 29.81
CA GLY A 295 30.68 9.43 30.76
C GLY A 295 31.98 9.03 30.05
N ARG A 296 32.77 10.03 29.66
CA ARG A 296 34.19 9.85 29.29
C ARG A 296 35.02 9.93 30.56
N THR A 297 35.55 8.80 31.00
CA THR A 297 36.71 8.75 31.89
C THR A 297 37.93 8.34 31.06
N ALA A 298 38.83 9.30 30.86
CA ALA A 298 40.18 9.05 30.36
C ALA A 298 41.06 8.58 31.54
N PRO A 299 41.99 7.63 31.37
CA PRO A 299 43.06 7.44 32.34
C PRO A 299 44.23 8.38 32.00
N SER A 300 44.54 9.26 32.95
CA SER A 300 45.82 9.97 33.01
C SER A 300 46.90 9.01 33.51
N THR A 301 48.03 9.04 32.82
CA THR A 301 49.32 8.44 33.18
C THR A 301 49.78 8.83 34.58
N GLY A 302 50.21 7.81 35.34
CA GLY A 302 51.03 7.87 36.56
C GLY A 302 51.66 6.49 36.75
#